data_AF-A0A285P9Y5-F1
#
_entry.id   AF-A0A285P9Y5-F1
#
_cell.length_a   1.000
_cell.length_b   1.000
_cell.length_c   1.000
_cell.angle_alpha   90.00
_cell.angle_beta   90.00
_cell.angle_gamma   90.00
#
_symmetry.space_group_name_H-M   'P 1'
#
loop_
_entity.id
_entity.type
_entity.pdbx_description
1 polymer ?
#
loop_
_entity_poly.entity_id
_entity_poly.type
_entity_poly.pdbx_seq_one_letter_code
_entity_poly.pdbx_strand_id
1 'polypeptide(L)'
;MASDKSGSEEVSVALPADVRDWLGDRTSNGETPDDVARRLLAAHYELANGEGPDPDELAPRDDAVDERVDQLDAEFRDLLDDVRKRVIQLKRETDQKADRDHDHPEVADRVDDLEQRTAEAADRLAELDDAVAAAEDKLATGFDNYEDILEYLTDETGALRERTDTLARAVIELRSEFERIAADRVRRERVRELKHAAAQYGVRTAECDACEASVDVAMLTAPECPHCATRFTDVRPGSRFLKPNVLETGDPPALAGSDDQSDDLNVDLDSIVEEDRDVPDGIEWATTDGGERASDGDELSSSDARQETERTDGGEP
;
A
#
# COMPACT_ATOMS: atom_id res chain seq x y z
N MET A 1 -98.92 77.16 -10.43
CA MET A 1 -98.85 78.36 -11.28
C MET A 1 -97.78 79.24 -10.64
N ALA A 2 -96.59 79.50 -11.18
CA ALA A 2 -96.11 79.40 -12.54
C ALA A 2 -94.67 78.85 -12.57
N SER A 3 -94.42 77.91 -13.48
CA SER A 3 -93.08 77.58 -13.97
C SER A 3 -92.58 78.77 -14.77
N ASP A 4 -91.44 79.36 -14.41
CA ASP A 4 -90.72 80.21 -15.33
C ASP A 4 -89.58 79.40 -15.95
N LYS A 5 -89.83 78.95 -17.19
CA LYS A 5 -88.84 78.34 -18.06
C LYS A 5 -87.97 79.48 -18.60
N SER A 6 -86.90 79.84 -17.90
CA SER A 6 -85.78 80.50 -18.58
C SER A 6 -85.02 79.43 -19.35
N GLY A 7 -85.33 79.33 -20.65
CA GLY A 7 -84.49 78.65 -21.59
C GLY A 7 -83.14 79.35 -21.63
N SER A 8 -82.08 78.65 -21.23
CA SER A 8 -80.71 79.10 -21.45
C SER A 8 -80.49 79.19 -22.96
N GLU A 9 -80.38 80.40 -23.50
CA GLU A 9 -79.86 80.62 -24.85
C GLU A 9 -78.44 80.03 -24.92
N GLU A 10 -78.29 78.87 -25.55
CA GLU A 10 -76.96 78.29 -25.82
C GLU A 10 -76.25 79.16 -26.86
N VAL A 11 -75.40 80.06 -26.38
CA VAL A 11 -74.49 80.85 -27.22
C VAL A 11 -73.29 79.97 -27.58
N SER A 12 -73.19 79.55 -28.84
CA SER A 12 -72.00 78.88 -29.35
C SER A 12 -71.12 79.88 -30.10
N VAL A 13 -69.82 79.89 -29.77
CA VAL A 13 -68.81 80.73 -30.42
C VAL A 13 -67.75 79.82 -31.03
N ALA A 14 -67.43 80.02 -32.30
CA ALA A 14 -66.34 79.31 -32.96
C ALA A 14 -64.99 79.93 -32.57
N LEU A 15 -64.13 79.14 -31.90
CA LEU A 15 -62.80 79.59 -31.52
C LEU A 15 -61.82 79.55 -32.73
N PRO A 16 -60.94 80.55 -32.88
CA PRO A 16 -59.83 80.52 -33.83
C PRO A 16 -58.98 79.26 -33.67
N ALA A 17 -58.37 78.77 -34.76
CA ALA A 17 -57.62 77.51 -34.78
C ALA A 17 -56.48 77.49 -33.75
N ASP A 18 -55.71 78.58 -33.67
CA ASP A 18 -54.58 78.71 -32.74
C ASP A 18 -54.98 78.56 -31.27
N VAL A 19 -56.18 79.00 -30.90
CA VAL A 19 -56.71 78.88 -29.53
C VAL A 19 -57.15 77.45 -29.25
N ARG A 20 -57.74 76.76 -30.23
CA ARG A 20 -58.12 75.34 -30.11
C ARG A 20 -56.90 74.46 -29.94
N ASP A 21 -55.83 74.73 -30.69
CA ASP A 21 -54.59 73.97 -30.61
C ASP A 21 -53.90 74.18 -29.26
N TRP A 22 -53.85 75.42 -28.76
CA TRP A 22 -53.31 75.73 -27.45
C TRP A 22 -54.10 75.09 -26.30
N LEU A 23 -55.44 75.02 -26.41
CA LEU A 23 -56.26 74.30 -25.44
C LEU A 23 -56.01 72.79 -25.48
N GLY A 24 -55.80 72.23 -26.67
CA GLY A 24 -55.43 70.83 -26.86
C GLY A 24 -54.10 70.48 -26.17
N ASP A 25 -53.09 71.34 -26.32
CA ASP A 25 -51.75 71.13 -25.76
C ASP A 25 -51.73 71.11 -24.21
N ARG A 26 -52.77 71.67 -23.56
CA ARG A 26 -52.92 71.70 -22.11
C ARG A 26 -53.89 70.66 -21.54
N THR A 27 -54.43 69.79 -22.38
CA THR A 27 -55.22 68.65 -21.89
C THR A 27 -54.34 67.70 -21.09
N SER A 28 -54.83 67.26 -19.93
CA SER A 28 -54.22 66.17 -19.16
C SER A 28 -55.17 64.98 -19.10
N ASN A 29 -54.62 63.78 -19.01
CA ASN A 29 -55.29 62.46 -19.02
C ASN A 29 -56.84 62.47 -19.00
N GLY A 30 -57.46 62.35 -20.17
CA GLY A 30 -58.91 62.18 -20.34
C GLY A 30 -59.73 63.47 -20.45
N GLU A 31 -59.12 64.63 -20.27
CA GLU A 31 -59.76 65.94 -20.50
C GLU A 31 -59.87 66.23 -22.00
N THR A 32 -61.02 66.77 -22.44
CA THR A 32 -61.19 67.34 -23.78
C THR A 32 -60.75 68.82 -23.80
N PRO A 33 -60.42 69.41 -24.96
CA PRO A 33 -60.13 70.84 -25.05
C PRO A 33 -61.25 71.72 -24.50
N ASP A 34 -62.51 71.28 -24.60
CA ASP A 34 -63.66 71.94 -24.01
C ASP A 34 -63.64 71.88 -22.46
N ASP A 35 -63.10 70.83 -21.85
CA ASP A 35 -62.97 70.72 -20.39
C ASP A 35 -61.91 71.67 -19.85
N VAL A 36 -60.78 71.79 -20.55
CA VAL A 36 -59.75 72.79 -20.24
C VAL A 36 -60.29 74.20 -20.45
N ALA A 37 -61.04 74.44 -21.53
CA ALA A 37 -61.69 75.73 -21.79
C ALA A 37 -62.71 76.06 -20.70
N ARG A 38 -63.54 75.10 -20.27
CA ARG A 38 -64.48 75.28 -19.15
C ARG A 38 -63.76 75.54 -17.85
N ARG A 39 -62.66 74.83 -17.56
CA ARG A 39 -61.85 75.07 -16.34
C ARG A 39 -61.19 76.44 -16.36
N LEU A 40 -60.68 76.89 -17.50
CA LEU A 40 -60.11 78.22 -17.65
C LEU A 40 -61.16 79.31 -17.61
N LEU A 41 -62.34 79.11 -18.23
CA LEU A 41 -63.45 80.03 -18.16
C LEU A 41 -64.09 80.05 -16.77
N ALA A 42 -64.17 78.91 -16.08
CA ALA A 42 -64.60 78.83 -14.69
C ALA A 42 -63.59 79.54 -13.78
N ALA A 43 -62.29 79.27 -13.91
CA ALA A 43 -61.25 79.97 -13.16
C ALA A 43 -61.22 81.48 -13.50
N HIS A 44 -61.44 81.87 -14.75
CA HIS A 44 -61.54 83.27 -15.15
C HIS A 44 -62.85 83.90 -14.65
N TYR A 45 -63.96 83.18 -14.65
CA TYR A 45 -65.23 83.64 -14.10
C TYR A 45 -65.13 83.80 -12.58
N GLU A 46 -64.50 82.85 -11.91
CA GLU A 46 -64.15 82.90 -10.49
C GLU A 46 -63.21 84.09 -10.23
N LEU A 47 -62.12 84.27 -10.98
CA LEU A 47 -61.25 85.45 -10.84
C LEU A 47 -61.95 86.78 -11.15
N ALA A 48 -62.81 86.83 -12.17
CA ALA A 48 -63.51 88.04 -12.59
C ALA A 48 -64.66 88.42 -11.65
N ASN A 49 -65.26 87.44 -10.97
CA ASN A 49 -66.30 87.65 -9.96
C ASN A 49 -65.77 87.59 -8.52
N GLY A 50 -64.47 87.37 -8.33
CA GLY A 50 -63.80 87.40 -7.02
C GLY A 50 -63.97 86.12 -6.18
N GLU A 51 -64.23 84.98 -6.82
CA GLU A 51 -64.56 83.69 -6.20
C GLU A 51 -63.54 82.57 -6.54
N GLY A 52 -62.34 82.95 -6.99
CA GLY A 52 -61.20 82.02 -7.08
C GLY A 52 -60.56 81.84 -5.70
N PRO A 53 -59.85 80.71 -5.43
CA PRO A 53 -59.15 80.54 -4.17
C PRO A 53 -58.17 81.70 -4.01
N ASP A 54 -58.35 82.44 -2.93
CA ASP A 54 -57.51 83.58 -2.59
C ASP A 54 -56.05 83.08 -2.51
N PRO A 55 -55.05 83.72 -3.12
CA PRO A 55 -53.66 83.44 -2.79
C PRO A 55 -53.39 83.50 -1.28
N ASP A 56 -54.18 84.27 -0.51
CA ASP A 56 -54.16 84.27 0.96
C ASP A 56 -54.73 82.97 1.60
N GLU A 57 -55.45 82.12 0.87
CA GLU A 57 -55.88 80.77 1.30
C GLU A 57 -54.84 79.67 1.00
N LEU A 58 -53.85 79.94 0.13
CA LEU A 58 -52.72 79.04 -0.16
C LEU A 58 -51.48 79.35 0.70
N ALA A 59 -51.30 80.60 1.11
CA ALA A 59 -50.30 81.03 2.10
C ALA A 59 -50.27 80.20 3.41
N PRO A 60 -51.42 79.74 3.99
CA PRO A 60 -51.42 78.97 5.23
C PRO A 60 -50.77 77.58 5.10
N ARG A 61 -50.59 77.07 3.86
CA ARG A 61 -49.92 75.77 3.63
C ARG A 61 -48.41 75.89 3.56
N ASP A 62 -47.89 77.02 3.07
CA ASP A 62 -46.45 77.29 3.06
C ASP A 62 -45.97 77.53 4.49
N ASP A 63 -46.71 78.30 5.29
CA ASP A 63 -46.39 78.51 6.71
C ASP A 63 -46.34 77.18 7.52
N ALA A 64 -47.25 76.24 7.23
CA ALA A 64 -47.29 74.95 7.92
C ALA A 64 -46.17 73.97 7.48
N VAL A 65 -45.74 74.06 6.22
CA VAL A 65 -44.60 73.28 5.71
C VAL A 65 -43.30 73.88 6.25
N ASP A 66 -43.18 75.20 6.26
CA ASP A 66 -42.03 75.91 6.82
C ASP A 66 -41.89 75.63 8.32
N GLU A 67 -42.98 75.65 9.09
CA GLU A 67 -42.96 75.27 10.51
C GLU A 67 -42.51 73.81 10.71
N ARG A 68 -42.92 72.88 9.83
CA ARG A 68 -42.50 71.48 9.90
C ARG A 68 -41.04 71.28 9.49
N VAL A 69 -40.57 72.02 8.49
CA VAL A 69 -39.17 72.02 8.07
C VAL A 69 -38.32 72.59 9.21
N ASP A 70 -38.75 73.70 9.82
CA ASP A 70 -38.09 74.30 10.98
C ASP A 70 -38.06 73.35 12.18
N GLN A 71 -39.16 72.62 12.43
CA GLN A 71 -39.21 71.59 13.45
C GLN A 71 -38.23 70.44 13.16
N LEU A 72 -38.23 69.91 11.94
CA LEU A 72 -37.30 68.83 11.54
C LEU A 72 -35.85 69.29 11.59
N ASP A 73 -35.58 70.53 11.18
CA ASP A 73 -34.26 71.13 11.26
C ASP A 73 -33.81 71.29 12.72
N ALA A 74 -34.73 71.68 13.63
CA ALA A 74 -34.45 71.73 15.06
C ALA A 74 -34.18 70.33 15.63
N GLU A 75 -35.02 69.34 15.33
CA GLU A 75 -34.83 67.95 15.75
C GLU A 75 -33.51 67.36 15.22
N PHE A 76 -33.17 67.64 13.96
CA PHE A 76 -31.92 67.19 13.37
C PHE A 76 -30.70 67.86 14.01
N ARG A 77 -30.78 69.16 14.33
CA ARG A 77 -29.72 69.87 15.07
C ARG A 77 -29.52 69.28 16.46
N ASP A 78 -30.60 68.92 17.15
CA ASP A 78 -30.54 68.28 18.47
C ASP A 78 -29.91 66.87 18.40
N LEU A 79 -30.33 66.04 17.45
CA LEU A 79 -29.74 64.72 17.22
C LEU A 79 -28.26 64.79 16.86
N LEU A 80 -27.86 65.75 16.03
CA LEU A 80 -26.46 65.99 15.71
C LEU A 80 -25.64 66.41 16.93
N ASP A 81 -26.21 67.25 17.80
CA ASP A 81 -25.55 67.65 19.03
C ASP A 81 -25.40 66.46 20.00
N ASP A 82 -26.39 65.58 20.08
CA ASP A 82 -26.33 64.38 20.91
C ASP A 82 -25.34 63.33 20.38
N VAL A 83 -25.30 63.09 19.06
CA VAL A 83 -24.26 62.25 18.45
C VAL A 83 -22.88 62.85 18.69
N ARG A 84 -22.73 64.16 18.54
CA ARG A 84 -21.46 64.86 18.83
C ARG A 84 -21.04 64.66 20.28
N LYS A 85 -21.95 64.87 21.25
CA LYS A 85 -21.67 64.62 22.67
C LYS A 85 -21.24 63.17 22.89
N ARG A 86 -21.93 62.20 22.27
CA ARG A 86 -21.62 60.78 22.43
C ARG A 86 -20.27 60.41 21.83
N VAL A 87 -19.91 60.93 20.66
CA VAL A 87 -18.60 60.70 20.03
C VAL A 87 -17.49 61.34 20.85
N ILE A 88 -17.69 62.56 21.36
CA ILE A 88 -16.71 63.20 22.25
C ILE A 88 -16.55 62.41 23.55
N GLN A 89 -17.65 61.94 24.13
CA GLN A 89 -17.61 61.08 25.31
C GLN A 89 -16.87 59.78 25.03
N LEU A 90 -17.22 59.06 23.97
CA LEU A 90 -16.57 57.80 23.59
C LEU A 90 -15.08 58.02 23.34
N LYS A 91 -14.70 59.08 22.61
CA LYS A 91 -13.30 59.43 22.41
C LYS A 91 -12.59 59.66 23.75
N ARG A 92 -13.18 60.42 24.67
CA ARG A 92 -12.59 60.66 26.00
C ARG A 92 -12.46 59.37 26.81
N GLU A 93 -13.47 58.50 26.76
CA GLU A 93 -13.44 57.19 27.43
C GLU A 93 -12.37 56.26 26.81
N THR A 94 -12.21 56.27 25.48
CA THR A 94 -11.19 55.50 24.77
C THR A 94 -9.78 56.05 25.03
N ASP A 95 -9.59 57.37 24.92
CA ASP A 95 -8.32 58.05 25.21
C ASP A 95 -7.91 57.88 26.70
N GLN A 96 -8.88 57.76 27.63
CA GLN A 96 -8.60 57.42 29.03
C GLN A 96 -8.22 55.95 29.25
N LYS A 97 -8.71 55.04 28.39
CA LYS A 97 -8.39 53.61 28.53
C LYS A 97 -6.96 53.29 28.12
N ALA A 98 -6.45 54.00 27.12
CA ALA A 98 -5.07 53.90 26.69
C ALA A 98 -4.69 55.16 25.92
N ASP A 99 -3.51 55.71 26.20
CA ASP A 99 -2.94 56.75 25.36
C ASP A 99 -2.75 56.24 23.93
N ARG A 100 -2.69 57.17 22.96
CA ARG A 100 -2.50 56.82 21.54
C ARG A 100 -1.21 56.07 21.26
N ASP A 101 -0.22 56.25 22.14
CA ASP A 101 1.10 55.63 22.09
C ASP A 101 1.25 54.56 23.19
N HIS A 102 0.14 54.01 23.70
CA HIS A 102 0.19 52.90 24.65
C HIS A 102 0.64 51.63 23.93
N ASP A 103 1.82 51.15 24.29
CA ASP A 103 2.34 49.87 23.85
C ASP A 103 1.94 48.74 24.79
N HIS A 104 1.97 47.51 24.26
CA HIS A 104 1.73 46.28 25.01
C HIS A 104 3.03 45.47 25.13
N PRO A 105 3.97 45.85 26.02
CA PRO A 105 5.27 45.18 26.15
C PRO A 105 5.11 43.69 26.47
N GLU A 106 4.13 43.32 27.29
CA GLU A 106 3.83 41.92 27.63
C GLU A 106 3.41 41.07 26.43
N VAL A 107 2.77 41.68 25.43
CA VAL A 107 2.41 41.01 24.17
C VAL A 107 3.63 40.91 23.28
N ALA A 108 4.44 41.96 23.19
CA ALA A 108 5.70 41.93 22.46
C ALA A 108 6.65 40.85 23.02
N ASP A 109 6.86 40.82 24.33
CA ASP A 109 7.67 39.80 25.01
C ASP A 109 7.15 38.38 24.75
N ARG A 110 5.81 38.20 24.69
CA ARG A 110 5.21 36.90 24.36
C ARG A 110 5.42 36.53 22.90
N VAL A 111 5.38 37.49 21.99
CA VAL A 111 5.69 37.26 20.56
C VAL A 111 7.15 36.85 20.43
N ASP A 112 8.06 37.57 21.07
CA ASP A 112 9.50 37.25 21.07
C ASP A 112 9.79 35.85 21.65
N ASP A 113 9.14 35.46 22.76
CA ASP A 113 9.23 34.09 23.32
C ASP A 113 8.73 33.04 22.33
N LEU A 114 7.59 33.29 21.66
CA LEU A 114 7.03 32.38 20.67
C LEU A 114 7.94 32.26 19.43
N GLU A 115 8.52 33.36 18.98
CA GLU A 115 9.49 33.36 17.87
C GLU A 115 10.73 32.56 18.24
N GLN A 116 11.28 32.74 19.44
CA GLN A 116 12.40 31.95 19.94
C GLN A 116 12.08 30.46 20.00
N ARG A 117 10.94 30.09 20.58
CA ARG A 117 10.52 28.68 20.67
C ARG A 117 10.26 28.06 19.31
N THR A 118 9.77 28.85 18.35
CA THR A 118 9.58 28.39 16.97
C THR A 118 10.92 28.15 16.28
N ALA A 119 11.90 29.03 16.49
CA ALA A 119 13.26 28.83 16.00
C ALA A 119 13.90 27.57 16.59
N GLU A 120 13.81 27.38 17.91
CA GLU A 120 14.32 26.18 18.58
C GLU A 120 13.64 24.90 18.09
N ALA A 121 12.32 24.94 17.84
CA ALA A 121 11.60 23.80 17.30
C ALA A 121 12.03 23.48 15.85
N ALA A 122 12.26 24.51 15.02
CA ALA A 122 12.77 24.34 13.67
C ALA A 122 14.18 23.71 13.66
N ASP A 123 15.06 24.16 14.56
CA ASP A 123 16.39 23.57 14.71
C ASP A 123 16.32 22.10 15.12
N ARG A 124 15.46 21.74 16.09
CA ARG A 124 15.25 20.34 16.49
C ARG A 124 14.67 19.47 15.38
N LEU A 125 13.79 20.03 14.54
CA LEU A 125 13.25 19.31 13.38
C LEU A 125 14.36 19.03 12.36
N ALA A 126 15.22 20.01 12.08
CA ALA A 126 16.37 19.81 11.21
C ALA A 126 17.33 18.74 11.75
N GLU A 127 17.61 18.76 13.06
CA GLU A 127 18.43 17.71 13.71
C GLU A 127 17.78 16.32 13.61
N LEU A 128 16.46 16.22 13.75
CA LEU A 128 15.74 14.96 13.61
C LEU A 128 15.74 14.45 12.16
N ASP A 129 15.55 15.34 11.18
CA ASP A 129 15.62 15.00 9.77
C ASP A 129 17.02 14.47 9.40
N ASP A 130 18.09 15.12 9.88
CA ASP A 130 19.46 14.65 9.70
C ASP A 130 19.69 13.28 10.37
N ALA A 131 19.14 13.07 11.57
CA ALA A 131 19.24 11.80 12.27
C ALA A 131 18.49 10.67 11.56
N VAL A 132 17.31 10.95 10.99
CA VAL A 132 16.54 9.99 10.19
C VAL A 132 17.30 9.65 8.91
N ALA A 133 17.82 10.64 8.19
CA ALA A 133 18.61 10.41 6.98
C ALA A 133 19.86 9.55 7.26
N ALA A 134 20.56 9.80 8.37
CA ALA A 134 21.70 8.99 8.78
C ALA A 134 21.30 7.55 9.17
N ALA A 135 20.13 7.37 9.77
CA ALA A 135 19.61 6.05 10.10
C ALA A 135 19.22 5.26 8.84
N GLU A 136 18.59 5.92 7.87
CA GLU A 136 18.25 5.33 6.57
C GLU A 136 19.50 4.89 5.80
N ASP A 137 20.52 5.74 5.73
CA ASP A 137 21.81 5.41 5.08
C ASP A 137 22.51 4.22 5.75
N LYS A 138 22.49 4.17 7.08
CA LYS A 138 23.04 3.05 7.86
C LYS A 138 22.26 1.76 7.61
N LEU A 139 20.94 1.83 7.51
CA LEU A 139 20.10 0.67 7.21
C LEU A 139 20.35 0.18 5.78
N ALA A 140 20.36 1.07 4.79
CA ALA A 140 20.66 0.73 3.40
C ALA A 140 22.02 0.03 3.28
N THR A 141 23.08 0.65 3.84
CA THR A 141 24.42 0.05 3.87
C THR A 141 24.45 -1.29 4.60
N GLY A 142 23.66 -1.43 5.67
CA GLY A 142 23.54 -2.68 6.41
C GLY A 142 22.91 -3.79 5.58
N PHE A 143 21.81 -3.49 4.87
CA PHE A 143 21.13 -4.44 3.98
C PHE A 143 22.02 -4.86 2.82
N ASP A 144 22.69 -3.93 2.14
CA ASP A 144 23.64 -4.24 1.08
C ASP A 144 24.73 -5.22 1.58
N ASN A 145 25.26 -4.99 2.78
CA ASN A 145 26.25 -5.89 3.37
C ASN A 145 25.69 -7.28 3.69
N TYR A 146 24.45 -7.37 4.18
CA TYR A 146 23.81 -8.65 4.44
C TYR A 146 23.53 -9.41 3.15
N GLU A 147 23.08 -8.73 2.09
CA GLU A 147 22.88 -9.32 0.77
C GLU A 147 24.18 -9.90 0.22
N ASP A 148 25.29 -9.15 0.26
CA ASP A 148 26.61 -9.64 -0.15
C ASP A 148 27.03 -10.90 0.62
N ILE A 149 26.79 -10.93 1.95
CA ILE A 149 27.13 -12.07 2.80
C ILE A 149 26.25 -13.27 2.45
N LEU A 150 24.95 -13.07 2.25
CA LEU A 150 24.01 -14.15 1.93
C LEU A 150 24.26 -14.74 0.55
N GLU A 151 24.60 -13.91 -0.43
CA GLU A 151 25.03 -14.35 -1.76
C GLU A 151 26.29 -15.21 -1.65
N TYR A 152 27.33 -14.70 -0.98
CA TYR A 152 28.57 -15.47 -0.76
C TYR A 152 28.32 -16.82 -0.05
N LEU A 153 27.50 -16.83 1.01
CA LEU A 153 27.18 -18.06 1.75
C LEU A 153 26.38 -19.06 0.91
N THR A 154 25.47 -18.57 0.08
CA THR A 154 24.69 -19.41 -0.84
C THR A 154 25.58 -20.01 -1.92
N ASP A 155 26.46 -19.20 -2.52
CA ASP A 155 27.42 -19.65 -3.51
C ASP A 155 28.40 -20.69 -2.96
N GLU A 156 28.99 -20.44 -1.78
CA GLU A 156 29.93 -21.39 -1.17
C GLU A 156 29.22 -22.68 -0.75
N THR A 157 27.96 -22.60 -0.29
CA THR A 157 27.15 -23.79 0.03
C THR A 157 26.85 -24.60 -1.23
N GLY A 158 26.51 -23.95 -2.34
CA GLY A 158 26.34 -24.59 -3.65
C GLY A 158 27.62 -25.29 -4.12
N ALA A 159 28.76 -24.61 -4.02
CA ALA A 159 30.06 -25.18 -4.38
C ALA A 159 30.44 -26.37 -3.48
N LEU A 160 30.16 -26.30 -2.18
CA LEU A 160 30.43 -27.41 -1.26
C LEU A 160 29.54 -28.62 -1.55
N ARG A 161 28.27 -28.40 -1.92
CA ARG A 161 27.35 -29.45 -2.34
C ARG A 161 27.85 -30.15 -3.60
N GLU A 162 28.26 -29.41 -4.62
CA GLU A 162 28.83 -29.97 -5.86
C GLU A 162 30.09 -30.81 -5.60
N ARG A 163 30.99 -30.32 -4.74
CA ARG A 163 32.19 -31.06 -4.32
C ARG A 163 31.82 -32.35 -3.58
N THR A 164 30.83 -32.29 -2.69
CA THR A 164 30.37 -33.46 -1.92
C THR A 164 29.72 -34.50 -2.82
N ASP A 165 28.88 -34.08 -3.77
CA ASP A 165 28.31 -34.96 -4.80
C ASP A 165 29.40 -35.63 -5.65
N THR A 166 30.42 -34.87 -6.02
CA THR A 166 31.57 -35.40 -6.78
C THR A 166 32.32 -36.45 -5.96
N LEU A 167 32.56 -36.19 -4.67
CA LEU A 167 33.20 -37.15 -3.78
C LEU A 167 32.33 -38.40 -3.57
N ALA A 168 31.02 -38.24 -3.39
CA ALA A 168 30.09 -39.36 -3.24
C ALA A 168 30.15 -40.29 -4.46
N ARG A 169 30.07 -39.73 -5.68
CA ARG A 169 30.22 -40.50 -6.92
C ARG A 169 31.56 -41.22 -7.02
N ALA A 170 32.66 -40.54 -6.69
CA ALA A 170 33.99 -41.15 -6.71
C ALA A 170 34.12 -42.30 -5.69
N VAL A 171 33.51 -42.16 -4.51
CA VAL A 171 33.51 -43.22 -3.48
C VAL A 171 32.66 -44.42 -3.90
N ILE A 172 31.49 -44.19 -4.52
CA ILE A 172 30.66 -45.27 -5.07
C ILE A 172 31.44 -46.01 -6.17
N GLU A 173 32.06 -45.29 -7.10
CA GLU A 173 32.87 -45.91 -8.17
C GLU A 173 34.03 -46.73 -7.62
N LEU A 174 34.75 -46.20 -6.62
CA LEU A 174 35.84 -46.93 -5.96
C LEU A 174 35.34 -48.19 -5.25
N ARG A 175 34.17 -48.10 -4.59
CA ARG A 175 33.56 -49.25 -3.92
C ARG A 175 33.16 -50.33 -4.94
N SER A 176 32.48 -49.96 -6.02
CA SER A 176 32.11 -50.90 -7.07
C SER A 176 33.34 -51.57 -7.70
N GLU A 177 34.42 -50.82 -7.90
CA GLU A 177 35.67 -51.39 -8.39
C GLU A 177 36.31 -52.38 -7.40
N PHE A 178 36.29 -52.05 -6.11
CA PHE A 178 36.77 -52.95 -5.07
C PHE A 178 35.93 -54.24 -5.01
N GLU A 179 34.61 -54.13 -5.09
CA GLU A 179 33.68 -55.27 -5.13
C GLU A 179 33.97 -56.17 -6.33
N ARG A 180 34.18 -55.60 -7.53
CA ARG A 180 34.59 -56.35 -8.72
C ARG A 180 35.91 -57.11 -8.51
N ILE A 181 36.91 -56.45 -7.94
CA ILE A 181 38.22 -57.07 -7.66
C ILE A 181 38.08 -58.19 -6.61
N ALA A 182 37.27 -57.97 -5.59
CA ALA A 182 37.01 -58.96 -4.54
C ALA A 182 36.30 -60.20 -5.11
N ALA A 183 35.25 -60.02 -5.92
CA ALA A 183 34.52 -61.09 -6.57
C ALA A 183 35.42 -61.93 -7.50
N ASP A 184 36.28 -61.29 -8.30
CA ASP A 184 37.25 -62.01 -9.13
C ASP A 184 38.26 -62.82 -8.30
N ARG A 185 38.70 -62.30 -7.14
CA ARG A 185 39.57 -63.05 -6.22
C ARG A 185 38.86 -64.28 -5.65
N VAL A 186 37.62 -64.13 -5.17
CA VAL A 186 36.82 -65.24 -4.65
C VAL A 186 36.62 -66.30 -5.74
N ARG A 187 36.21 -65.88 -6.94
CA ARG A 187 36.04 -66.77 -8.11
C ARG A 187 37.30 -67.59 -8.39
N ARG A 188 38.47 -66.95 -8.40
CA ARG A 188 39.76 -67.62 -8.63
C ARG A 188 40.10 -68.59 -7.50
N GLU A 189 39.81 -68.23 -6.25
CA GLU A 189 40.10 -69.09 -5.11
C GLU A 189 39.23 -70.35 -5.12
N ARG A 190 37.94 -70.23 -5.45
CA ARG A 190 37.05 -71.39 -5.64
C ARG A 190 37.57 -72.37 -6.68
N VAL A 191 38.08 -71.85 -7.80
CA VAL A 191 38.71 -72.70 -8.82
C VAL A 191 39.97 -73.37 -8.28
N ARG A 192 40.78 -72.68 -7.47
CA ARG A 192 41.96 -73.27 -6.82
C ARG A 192 41.58 -74.36 -5.84
N GLU A 193 40.54 -74.16 -5.03
CA GLU A 193 40.00 -75.15 -4.10
C GLU A 193 39.55 -76.41 -4.84
N LEU A 194 38.75 -76.27 -5.91
CA LEU A 194 38.29 -77.39 -6.74
C LEU A 194 39.47 -78.16 -7.37
N LYS A 195 40.46 -77.44 -7.91
CA LYS A 195 41.69 -78.05 -8.46
C LYS A 195 42.50 -78.76 -7.39
N HIS A 196 42.58 -78.19 -6.19
CA HIS A 196 43.29 -78.79 -5.07
C HIS A 196 42.59 -80.06 -4.57
N ALA A 197 41.26 -80.05 -4.41
CA ALA A 197 40.46 -81.22 -4.06
C ALA A 197 40.62 -82.34 -5.11
N ALA A 198 40.50 -82.02 -6.39
CA ALA A 198 40.73 -82.97 -7.47
C ALA A 198 42.15 -83.56 -7.44
N ALA A 199 43.17 -82.73 -7.18
CA ALA A 199 44.55 -83.21 -7.03
C ALA A 199 44.72 -84.15 -5.82
N GLN A 200 44.10 -83.86 -4.67
CA GLN A 200 44.11 -84.73 -3.50
C GLN A 200 43.46 -86.09 -3.78
N TYR A 201 42.36 -86.11 -4.53
CA TYR A 201 41.66 -87.35 -4.91
C TYR A 201 42.23 -88.06 -6.14
N GLY A 202 43.23 -87.47 -6.82
CA GLY A 202 43.82 -88.02 -8.05
C GLY A 202 42.88 -87.96 -9.26
N VAL A 203 41.92 -87.05 -9.26
CA VAL A 203 40.93 -86.85 -10.32
C VAL A 203 41.46 -85.85 -11.35
N ARG A 204 41.51 -86.24 -12.63
CA ARG A 204 41.85 -85.33 -13.75
C ARG A 204 40.61 -84.87 -14.52
N THR A 205 39.69 -85.80 -14.73
CA THR A 205 38.46 -85.59 -15.48
C THR A 205 37.29 -86.07 -14.63
N ALA A 206 36.25 -85.24 -14.57
CA ALA A 206 35.02 -85.51 -13.84
C ALA A 206 33.79 -85.03 -14.65
N GLU A 207 32.66 -85.67 -14.43
CA GLU A 207 31.38 -85.34 -15.08
C GLU A 207 30.62 -84.32 -14.24
N CYS A 208 30.04 -83.31 -14.87
CA CYS A 208 29.17 -82.35 -14.18
C CYS A 208 27.90 -83.04 -13.68
N ASP A 209 27.55 -82.89 -12.40
CA ASP A 209 26.34 -83.50 -11.82
C ASP A 209 25.03 -83.01 -12.49
N ALA A 210 25.01 -81.79 -13.03
CA ALA A 210 23.82 -81.18 -13.63
C ALA A 210 23.58 -81.53 -15.11
N CYS A 211 24.64 -81.68 -15.92
CA CYS A 211 24.51 -81.88 -17.37
C CYS A 211 25.31 -83.08 -17.90
N GLU A 212 25.98 -83.82 -17.02
CA GLU A 212 26.76 -85.03 -17.31
C GLU A 212 27.93 -84.83 -18.30
N ALA A 213 28.23 -83.59 -18.69
CA ALA A 213 29.36 -83.28 -19.56
C ALA A 213 30.70 -83.54 -18.87
N SER A 214 31.65 -84.13 -19.60
CA SER A 214 32.99 -84.43 -19.13
C SER A 214 33.88 -83.18 -19.13
N VAL A 215 34.44 -82.83 -17.97
CA VAL A 215 35.25 -81.61 -17.79
C VAL A 215 36.63 -81.97 -17.25
N ASP A 216 37.69 -81.40 -17.84
CA ASP A 216 39.05 -81.45 -17.30
C ASP A 216 39.17 -80.42 -16.17
N VAL A 217 39.31 -80.91 -14.94
CA VAL A 217 39.32 -80.06 -13.73
C VAL A 217 40.56 -79.14 -13.73
N ALA A 218 41.68 -79.56 -14.31
CA ALA A 218 42.90 -78.75 -14.36
C ALA A 218 42.76 -77.55 -15.31
N MET A 219 41.89 -77.63 -16.32
CA MET A 219 41.64 -76.57 -17.31
C MET A 219 40.57 -75.55 -16.90
N LEU A 220 39.91 -75.74 -15.74
CA LEU A 220 38.93 -74.77 -15.25
C LEU A 220 39.54 -73.39 -15.03
N THR A 221 38.92 -72.36 -15.60
CA THR A 221 39.23 -70.94 -15.38
C THR A 221 38.19 -70.26 -14.49
N ALA A 222 37.07 -70.93 -14.24
CA ALA A 222 35.91 -70.45 -13.54
C ALA A 222 35.28 -71.61 -12.73
N PRO A 223 34.58 -71.31 -11.61
CA PRO A 223 33.97 -72.34 -10.77
C PRO A 223 32.64 -72.83 -11.32
N GLU A 224 32.27 -72.48 -12.55
CA GLU A 224 31.07 -72.95 -13.23
C GLU A 224 31.38 -73.93 -14.36
N CYS A 225 30.43 -74.80 -14.67
CA CYS A 225 30.54 -75.73 -15.78
C CYS A 225 30.59 -74.97 -17.12
N PRO A 226 31.58 -75.23 -17.99
CA PRO A 226 31.69 -74.56 -19.29
C PRO A 226 30.56 -74.92 -20.26
N HIS A 227 29.73 -75.93 -19.95
CA HIS A 227 28.65 -76.41 -20.81
C HIS A 227 27.27 -75.91 -20.38
N CYS A 228 26.98 -75.92 -19.07
CA CYS A 228 25.65 -75.56 -18.54
C CYS A 228 25.65 -74.39 -17.56
N ALA A 229 26.82 -73.78 -17.30
CA ALA A 229 27.02 -72.65 -16.39
C ALA A 229 26.63 -72.90 -14.92
N THR A 230 26.30 -74.13 -14.54
CA THR A 230 26.02 -74.48 -13.14
C THR A 230 27.31 -74.45 -12.32
N ARG A 231 27.27 -73.82 -11.13
CA ARG A 231 28.41 -73.69 -10.23
C ARG A 231 28.77 -75.03 -9.58
N PHE A 232 30.07 -75.28 -9.47
CA PHE A 232 30.64 -76.42 -8.77
C PHE A 232 30.89 -76.09 -7.30
N THR A 233 30.55 -77.02 -6.43
CA THR A 233 30.76 -76.92 -4.97
C THR A 233 31.89 -77.81 -4.47
N ASP A 234 32.04 -79.01 -5.01
CA ASP A 234 33.11 -79.94 -4.61
C ASP A 234 33.40 -81.01 -5.69
N VAL A 235 34.44 -81.82 -5.47
CA VAL A 235 34.83 -82.95 -6.33
C VAL A 235 34.58 -84.27 -5.59
N ARG A 236 33.64 -85.07 -6.09
CA ARG A 236 33.35 -86.40 -5.56
C ARG A 236 34.13 -87.47 -6.33
N PRO A 237 35.07 -88.20 -5.70
CA PRO A 237 35.75 -89.31 -6.37
C PRO A 237 34.81 -90.49 -6.63
N GLY A 238 34.94 -91.12 -7.79
CA GLY A 238 34.24 -92.35 -8.12
C GLY A 238 34.70 -93.52 -7.24
N SER A 239 33.78 -94.45 -6.91
CA SER A 239 34.14 -95.67 -6.17
C SER A 239 34.75 -96.72 -7.11
N ARG A 240 35.63 -97.59 -6.57
CA ARG A 240 36.52 -98.51 -7.32
C ARG A 240 35.84 -99.56 -8.25
N PHE A 241 34.52 -99.54 -8.46
CA PHE A 241 33.81 -100.55 -9.25
C PHE A 241 32.51 -100.03 -9.91
N LEU A 242 32.55 -99.02 -10.81
CA LEU A 242 31.49 -98.63 -11.80
C LEU A 242 30.99 -97.15 -11.75
N LYS A 243 31.46 -96.29 -10.84
CA LYS A 243 30.97 -94.88 -10.79
C LYS A 243 32.00 -93.87 -11.30
N PRO A 244 31.62 -92.91 -12.17
CA PRO A 244 32.52 -91.85 -12.63
C PRO A 244 32.85 -90.87 -11.50
N ASN A 245 33.92 -90.09 -11.67
CA ASN A 245 34.17 -88.93 -10.81
C ASN A 245 33.16 -87.84 -11.16
N VAL A 246 32.60 -87.17 -10.16
CA VAL A 246 31.54 -86.18 -10.36
C VAL A 246 31.96 -84.85 -9.77
N LEU A 247 31.74 -83.76 -10.53
CA LEU A 247 31.79 -82.40 -10.02
C LEU A 247 30.41 -82.08 -9.44
N GLU A 248 30.34 -81.99 -8.12
CA GLU A 248 29.10 -81.68 -7.42
C GLU A 248 28.68 -80.26 -7.77
N THR A 249 27.40 -80.09 -8.11
CA THR A 249 26.82 -78.79 -8.42
C THR A 249 25.78 -78.42 -7.38
N GLY A 250 25.75 -77.15 -6.99
CA GLY A 250 24.76 -76.62 -6.06
C GLY A 250 25.10 -75.21 -5.62
N ASP A 251 24.19 -74.59 -4.88
CA ASP A 251 24.46 -73.32 -4.23
C ASP A 251 25.42 -73.55 -3.05
N PRO A 252 26.47 -72.72 -2.90
CA PRO A 252 27.36 -72.83 -1.76
C PRO A 252 26.56 -72.66 -0.47
N PRO A 253 26.89 -73.41 0.61
CA PRO A 253 26.21 -73.24 1.89
C PRO A 253 26.36 -71.78 2.37
N ALA A 254 25.26 -71.21 2.88
CA ALA A 254 25.12 -69.78 3.24
C ALA A 254 26.20 -69.21 4.20
N LEU A 255 27.02 -70.06 4.79
CA LEU A 255 28.10 -69.68 5.70
C LEU A 255 29.40 -69.25 4.99
N ALA A 256 29.47 -69.38 3.66
CA ALA A 256 30.55 -68.83 2.88
C ALA A 256 30.06 -67.61 2.09
N GLY A 257 29.95 -66.48 2.79
CA GLY A 257 29.63 -65.13 2.31
C GLY A 257 29.16 -65.07 0.86
N SER A 258 27.86 -65.27 0.64
CA SER A 258 27.27 -65.20 -0.69
C SER A 258 27.31 -63.76 -1.18
N ASP A 259 27.86 -63.62 -2.39
CA ASP A 259 27.93 -62.42 -3.22
C ASP A 259 26.53 -61.83 -3.54
N ASP A 260 25.43 -62.47 -3.13
CA ASP A 260 24.05 -62.00 -3.32
C ASP A 260 23.64 -60.86 -2.37
N GLN A 261 24.33 -60.67 -1.23
CA GLN A 261 23.98 -59.58 -0.30
C GLN A 261 24.55 -58.21 -0.69
N SER A 262 25.47 -58.14 -1.67
CA SER A 262 25.99 -56.86 -2.16
C SER A 262 25.03 -56.16 -3.13
N ASP A 263 24.19 -56.90 -3.86
CA ASP A 263 23.24 -56.30 -4.80
C ASP A 263 22.08 -55.60 -4.09
N ASP A 264 21.56 -56.16 -2.98
CA ASP A 264 20.51 -55.51 -2.18
C ASP A 264 20.99 -54.18 -1.53
N LEU A 265 22.25 -54.11 -1.09
CA LEU A 265 22.80 -52.89 -0.46
C LEU A 265 23.24 -51.81 -1.46
N ASN A 266 23.40 -52.15 -2.74
CA ASN A 266 23.75 -51.19 -3.79
C ASN A 266 22.53 -50.38 -4.26
N VAL A 267 21.33 -50.98 -4.24
CA VAL A 267 20.08 -50.28 -4.58
C VAL A 267 19.71 -49.22 -3.53
N ASP A 268 20.02 -49.48 -2.25
CA ASP A 268 19.76 -48.54 -1.16
C ASP A 268 20.66 -47.29 -1.22
N LEU A 269 21.91 -47.41 -1.68
CA LEU A 269 22.83 -46.26 -1.66
C LEU A 269 22.64 -45.31 -2.86
N ASP A 270 22.38 -45.85 -4.06
CA ASP A 270 22.06 -45.02 -5.23
C ASP A 270 20.74 -44.26 -5.03
N SER A 271 19.73 -44.88 -4.42
CA SER A 271 18.45 -44.22 -4.13
C SER A 271 18.56 -43.07 -3.12
N ILE A 272 19.37 -43.22 -2.07
CA ILE A 272 19.64 -42.16 -1.08
C ILE A 272 20.29 -40.92 -1.72
N VAL A 273 21.16 -41.11 -2.73
CA VAL A 273 21.83 -40.00 -3.45
C VAL A 273 20.89 -39.31 -4.43
N GLU A 274 19.86 -40.00 -4.94
CA GLU A 274 18.86 -39.42 -5.84
C GLU A 274 17.74 -38.69 -5.09
N GLU A 275 17.35 -39.14 -3.89
CA GLU A 275 16.23 -38.57 -3.11
C GLU A 275 16.53 -37.17 -2.55
N ASP A 276 17.80 -36.82 -2.31
CA ASP A 276 18.18 -35.52 -1.75
C ASP A 276 18.19 -34.37 -2.79
N ARG A 277 17.79 -34.64 -4.05
CA ARG A 277 17.73 -33.64 -5.14
C ARG A 277 16.49 -32.76 -5.12
N ASP A 278 15.48 -33.08 -4.33
CA ASP A 278 14.28 -32.25 -4.16
C ASP A 278 14.46 -31.24 -3.01
N VAL A 279 15.41 -30.31 -3.15
CA VAL A 279 15.31 -29.03 -2.43
C VAL A 279 14.30 -28.18 -3.19
N PRO A 280 13.20 -27.71 -2.57
CA PRO A 280 12.23 -26.89 -3.28
C PRO A 280 12.91 -25.64 -3.85
N ASP A 281 12.88 -25.48 -5.17
CA ASP A 281 13.16 -24.21 -5.81
C ASP A 281 12.12 -23.19 -5.31
N GLY A 282 12.60 -22.13 -4.66
CA GLY A 282 11.78 -20.97 -4.35
C GLY A 282 11.32 -20.87 -2.90
N ILE A 283 12.21 -20.38 -2.03
CA ILE A 283 11.73 -19.49 -0.98
C ILE A 283 11.49 -18.14 -1.68
N GLU A 284 10.28 -17.95 -2.22
CA GLU A 284 9.77 -16.65 -2.66
C GLU A 284 9.73 -15.73 -1.44
N TRP A 285 10.81 -14.99 -1.21
CA TRP A 285 10.73 -13.78 -0.40
C TRP A 285 9.85 -12.82 -1.18
N ALA A 286 8.74 -12.43 -0.56
CA ALA A 286 7.74 -11.57 -1.14
C ALA A 286 8.38 -10.28 -1.68
N THR A 287 8.29 -10.08 -2.99
CA THR A 287 8.31 -8.75 -3.60
C THR A 287 7.08 -8.00 -3.12
N THR A 288 7.14 -7.39 -1.94
CA THR A 288 6.25 -6.26 -1.64
C THR A 288 6.86 -5.04 -2.29
N ASP A 289 6.42 -4.81 -3.53
CA ASP A 289 6.59 -3.56 -4.23
C ASP A 289 6.19 -2.39 -3.32
N GLY A 290 7.16 -1.51 -3.09
CA GLY A 290 6.90 -0.18 -2.60
C GLY A 290 6.19 0.62 -3.69
N GLY A 291 5.00 1.14 -3.38
CA GLY A 291 4.37 2.17 -4.17
C GLY A 291 2.86 2.11 -4.15
N GLU A 292 2.24 2.81 -3.21
CA GLU A 292 1.25 3.87 -3.50
C GLU A 292 0.75 4.44 -2.16
N ARG A 293 1.22 5.66 -1.87
CA ARG A 293 0.62 6.53 -0.87
C ARG A 293 -0.80 6.87 -1.31
N ALA A 294 -1.80 6.25 -0.69
CA ALA A 294 -3.13 6.81 -0.62
C ALA A 294 -3.25 7.56 0.72
N SER A 295 -3.23 8.88 0.60
CA SER A 295 -3.73 9.78 1.62
C SER A 295 -5.20 9.50 1.86
N ASP A 296 -5.57 9.12 3.08
CA ASP A 296 -6.85 9.50 3.67
C ASP A 296 -6.64 9.58 5.18
N GLY A 297 -6.81 10.80 5.70
CA GLY A 297 -7.02 10.99 7.12
C GLY A 297 -8.41 10.48 7.49
N ASP A 298 -8.54 9.91 8.67
CA ASP A 298 -9.28 10.58 9.74
C ASP A 298 -9.24 9.80 11.06
N GLU A 299 -9.19 10.61 12.12
CA GLU A 299 -9.71 10.37 13.46
C GLU A 299 -9.07 9.33 14.40
N LEU A 300 -8.16 9.89 15.20
CA LEU A 300 -8.06 9.75 16.67
C LEU A 300 -9.25 9.03 17.35
N SER A 301 -8.95 7.94 18.06
CA SER A 301 -9.61 7.66 19.34
C SER A 301 -8.59 7.19 20.37
N SER A 302 -8.31 8.11 21.29
CA SER A 302 -7.64 7.89 22.56
C SER A 302 -8.35 6.85 23.42
N SER A 303 -7.59 5.96 24.03
CA SER A 303 -7.84 5.55 25.43
C SER A 303 -6.58 4.96 26.06
N ASP A 304 -5.97 5.77 26.93
CA ASP A 304 -5.38 5.42 28.21
C ASP A 304 -5.14 3.94 28.56
N ALA A 305 -3.90 3.60 28.92
CA ALA A 305 -3.57 3.42 30.35
C ALA A 305 -2.06 3.30 30.56
N ARG A 306 -1.49 4.33 31.19
CA ARG A 306 -0.29 4.23 32.01
C ARG A 306 -0.64 3.48 33.30
N GLN A 307 0.20 2.54 33.71
CA GLN A 307 0.41 2.12 35.10
C GLN A 307 1.81 1.49 35.13
N GLU A 308 2.79 2.25 35.58
CA GLU A 308 3.26 2.35 36.98
C GLU A 308 4.45 1.42 37.21
N THR A 309 5.56 2.08 37.48
CA THR A 309 6.83 1.56 37.97
C THR A 309 6.66 1.02 39.39
N GLU A 310 7.22 -0.14 39.71
CA GLU A 310 7.87 -0.33 41.02
C GLU A 310 8.87 -1.50 41.02
N ARG A 311 9.99 -1.23 41.69
CA ARG A 311 11.18 -2.07 41.91
C ARG A 311 10.92 -3.14 42.97
N THR A 312 11.55 -4.30 42.84
CA THR A 312 12.36 -4.99 43.88
C THR A 312 13.33 -5.94 43.15
N ASP A 313 14.63 -5.73 43.19
CA ASP A 313 15.60 -6.10 44.23
C ASP A 313 15.78 -7.61 44.40
N GLY A 314 16.99 -8.11 44.13
CA GLY A 314 17.36 -9.51 44.31
C GLY A 314 18.53 -9.97 43.44
N GLY A 315 19.76 -9.81 43.93
CA GLY A 315 20.92 -10.50 43.35
C GLY A 315 22.28 -10.03 43.84
N GLU A 316 22.68 -10.47 45.03
CA GLU A 316 24.08 -10.57 45.47
C GLU A 316 24.29 -11.98 46.04
N PRO A 317 25.53 -12.48 46.18
CA PRO A 317 26.77 -12.18 45.45
C PRO A 317 27.31 -13.39 44.67
#